data_AF-A0A7X7D283-F1
#
_entry.id   AF-A0A7X7D283-F1
#
_cell.length_a   1.000
_cell.length_b   1.000
_cell.length_c   1.000
_cell.angle_alpha   90.00
_cell.angle_beta   90.00
_cell.angle_gamma   90.00
#
_symmetry.space_group_name_H-M   'P 1'
#
loop_
_entity.id
_entity.type
_entity.pdbx_description
1 polymer ?
#
loop_
_entity_poly.entity_id
_entity_poly.type
_entity_poly.pdbx_seq_one_letter_code
_entity_poly.pdbx_strand_id
1 'polypeptide(L)'
;MAWIEERTRADGGVSACVVWREDGHRGSPRQRETFSAGSDAQNRARAEGFKQMVDAAGQHWPEGWVKGQGFVRPRDDTPWQPTPSFSGVGERYVRQIVDLSPGQRKRYLAQIWTLVDLEVRGVRIFDRPIDAITEGDIKAWLIDWDRALKTKANYHGLLFGVFSYAVEEGYLSTNPCARTAPKRSRVRQSQAELRFLTEEAGWLA
;
A
#
# COMPACT_ATOMS: atom_id res chain seq x y z
N MET A 1 7.29 40.27 14.55
CA MET A 1 8.12 39.47 15.47
C MET A 1 7.22 38.90 16.54
N ALA A 2 7.32 37.62 16.83
CA ALA A 2 6.57 36.96 17.87
C ALA A 2 7.24 37.16 19.25
N TRP A 3 6.46 37.16 20.32
CA TRP A 3 6.94 37.19 21.71
C TRP A 3 6.05 36.34 22.61
N ILE A 4 6.52 36.05 23.83
CA ILE A 4 5.80 35.23 24.81
C ILE A 4 5.34 36.14 25.95
N GLU A 5 4.06 36.02 26.31
CA GLU A 5 3.45 36.60 27.48
C GLU A 5 3.09 35.47 28.45
N GLU A 6 3.58 35.52 29.68
CA GLU A 6 3.20 34.56 30.73
C GLU A 6 2.08 35.14 31.60
N ARG A 7 1.14 34.29 32.00
CA ARG A 7 0.05 34.66 32.90
C ARG A 7 -0.17 33.59 33.94
N THR A 8 -0.17 34.00 35.21
CA THR A 8 -0.58 33.16 36.34
C THR A 8 -2.09 32.92 36.32
N ARG A 9 -2.48 31.67 36.48
CA ARG A 9 -3.87 31.22 36.52
C ARG A 9 -4.38 31.23 37.96
N ALA A 10 -5.71 31.10 38.10
CA ALA A 10 -6.36 31.06 39.41
C ALA A 10 -5.92 29.85 40.28
N ASP A 11 -5.44 28.77 39.66
CA ASP A 11 -4.93 27.56 40.31
C ASP A 11 -3.44 27.65 40.70
N GLY A 12 -2.79 28.79 40.44
CA GLY A 12 -1.36 29.01 40.70
C GLY A 12 -0.43 28.54 39.57
N GLY A 13 -0.94 27.86 38.53
CA GLY A 13 -0.15 27.45 37.37
C GLY A 13 0.14 28.62 36.40
N VAL A 14 1.16 28.46 35.56
CA VAL A 14 1.57 29.46 34.56
C VAL A 14 1.13 29.04 33.17
N SER A 15 0.31 29.85 32.51
CA SER A 15 0.06 29.79 31.06
C SER A 15 1.08 30.62 30.32
N ALA A 16 1.59 30.09 29.20
CA ALA A 16 2.44 30.82 28.28
C ALA A 16 1.64 31.10 26.99
N CYS A 17 1.60 32.35 26.56
CA CYS A 17 0.89 32.79 25.37
C CYS A 17 1.88 33.35 24.36
N VAL A 18 1.92 32.80 23.15
CA VAL A 18 2.69 33.37 22.05
C VAL A 18 1.80 34.40 21.35
N VAL A 19 2.35 35.59 21.11
CA VAL A 19 1.66 36.71 20.49
C VAL A 19 2.51 37.24 19.35
N TRP A 20 1.88 37.58 18.22
CA TRP A 20 2.55 38.20 17.09
C TRP A 20 1.57 39.07 16.29
N ARG A 21 2.09 39.73 15.25
CA ARG A 21 1.28 40.41 14.23
C ARG A 21 1.43 39.64 12.93
N GLU A 22 0.31 39.32 12.30
CA GLU A 22 0.27 38.62 11.00
C GLU A 22 1.09 39.38 9.95
N ASP A 23 1.82 38.71 9.06
CA ASP A 23 2.78 39.32 8.12
C ASP A 23 3.92 40.15 8.76
N GLY A 24 3.96 40.27 10.09
CA GLY A 24 4.98 41.03 10.82
C GLY A 24 4.86 42.56 10.74
N HIS A 25 3.84 43.12 10.07
CA HIS A 25 3.67 44.57 9.93
C HIS A 25 2.98 45.21 11.14
N ARG A 26 3.27 46.49 11.39
CA ARG A 26 2.72 47.25 12.54
C ARG A 26 1.19 47.36 12.49
N GLY A 27 0.61 47.47 11.29
CA GLY A 27 -0.83 47.59 11.07
C GLY A 27 -1.59 46.26 11.04
N SER A 28 -0.89 45.13 10.99
CA SER A 28 -1.51 43.83 10.85
C SER A 28 -2.21 43.36 12.13
N PRO A 29 -3.25 42.50 11.99
CA PRO A 29 -3.98 41.97 13.13
C PRO A 29 -3.06 41.22 14.09
N ARG A 30 -3.34 41.40 15.39
CA ARG A 30 -2.63 40.71 16.46
C ARG A 30 -3.18 39.29 16.60
N GLN A 31 -2.31 38.30 16.48
CA GLN A 31 -2.63 36.89 16.64
C GLN A 31 -2.08 36.38 17.97
N ARG A 32 -2.69 35.30 18.49
CA ARG A 32 -2.26 34.66 19.74
C ARG A 32 -2.57 33.16 19.79
N GLU A 33 -1.68 32.42 20.42
CA GLU A 33 -1.84 31.00 20.78
C GLU A 33 -1.47 30.80 22.26
N THR A 34 -2.24 30.02 23.00
CA THR A 34 -2.09 29.90 24.46
C THR A 34 -1.85 28.45 24.87
N PHE A 35 -0.74 28.22 25.56
CA PHE A 35 -0.34 26.93 26.09
C PHE A 35 -0.68 26.86 27.57
N SER A 36 -1.69 26.05 27.89
CA SER A 36 -2.14 25.86 29.27
C SER A 36 -2.29 24.43 29.77
N ALA A 37 -2.15 23.44 28.89
CA ALA A 37 -2.34 22.04 29.25
C ALA A 37 -1.02 21.41 29.77
N GLY A 38 -0.92 21.15 31.08
CA GLY A 38 0.24 20.50 31.69
C GLY A 38 1.05 21.44 32.58
N SER A 39 2.27 21.03 32.94
CA SER A 39 3.11 21.78 33.89
C SER A 39 3.62 23.10 33.32
N ASP A 40 4.01 24.02 34.19
CA ASP A 40 4.51 25.35 33.80
C ASP A 40 5.72 25.25 32.85
N ALA A 41 6.65 24.34 33.14
CA ALA A 41 7.80 24.08 32.29
C ALA A 41 7.39 23.56 30.90
N GLN A 42 6.38 22.68 30.83
CA GLN A 42 5.84 22.19 29.55
C GLN A 42 5.15 23.31 28.76
N ASN A 43 4.40 24.18 29.43
CA ASN A 43 3.72 25.30 28.79
C ASN A 43 4.72 26.28 28.19
N ARG A 44 5.79 26.62 28.92
CA ARG A 44 6.89 27.48 28.44
C ARG A 44 7.63 26.87 27.25
N ALA A 45 8.04 25.61 27.36
CA ALA A 45 8.75 24.91 26.28
C ALA A 45 7.92 24.84 24.98
N ARG A 46 6.61 24.59 25.09
CA ARG A 46 5.71 24.60 23.92
C ARG A 46 5.56 25.99 23.31
N ALA A 47 5.45 27.03 24.14
CA ALA A 47 5.39 28.41 23.67
C ALA A 47 6.69 28.83 22.96
N GLU A 48 7.86 28.46 23.48
CA GLU A 48 9.15 28.71 22.84
C GLU A 48 9.26 28.01 21.49
N GLY A 49 8.92 26.72 21.43
CA GLY A 49 8.90 25.97 20.18
C GLY A 49 7.95 26.58 19.15
N PHE A 50 6.72 26.91 19.56
CA PHE A 50 5.74 27.52 18.66
C PHE A 50 6.16 28.91 18.18
N LYS A 51 6.76 29.74 19.04
CA LYS A 51 7.32 31.04 18.65
C LYS A 51 8.36 30.88 17.54
N GLN A 52 9.27 29.91 17.65
CA GLN A 52 10.26 29.64 16.61
C GLN A 52 9.60 29.23 15.28
N MET A 53 8.52 28.45 15.33
CA MET A 53 7.76 28.08 14.13
C MET A 53 7.05 29.28 13.50
N VAL A 54 6.46 30.18 14.28
CA VAL A 54 5.85 31.43 13.78
C VAL A 54 6.90 32.33 13.16
N ASP A 55 8.08 32.44 13.77
CA ASP A 55 9.19 33.21 13.20
C ASP A 55 9.68 32.61 11.88
N ALA A 56 9.81 31.28 11.79
CA ALA A 56 10.17 30.57 10.57
C ALA A 56 9.10 30.65 9.47
N ALA A 57 7.81 30.68 9.85
CA ALA A 57 6.67 30.83 8.95
C ALA A 57 6.42 32.29 8.53
N GLY A 58 7.38 33.20 8.73
CA GLY A 58 7.24 34.59 8.30
C GLY A 58 6.16 35.36 9.05
N GLN A 59 5.91 35.04 10.32
CA GLN A 59 4.84 35.61 11.15
C GLN A 59 3.42 35.16 10.75
N HIS A 60 3.31 34.02 10.08
CA HIS A 60 2.05 33.32 9.86
C HIS A 60 1.87 32.17 10.84
N TRP A 61 0.66 31.62 10.88
CA TRP A 61 0.41 30.33 11.50
C TRP A 61 1.27 29.25 10.84
N PRO A 62 1.93 28.36 11.60
CA PRO A 62 2.63 27.22 11.01
C PRO A 62 1.68 26.33 10.20
N GLU A 63 2.15 25.79 9.09
CA GLU A 63 1.35 24.93 8.22
C GLU A 63 0.85 23.68 8.97
N GLY A 64 -0.45 23.39 8.89
CA GLY A 64 -1.07 22.27 9.61
C GLY A 64 -1.34 22.52 11.10
N TRP A 65 -1.00 23.69 11.62
CA TRP A 65 -1.35 24.08 12.99
C TRP A 65 -2.79 24.60 13.07
N VAL A 66 -3.59 23.98 13.93
CA VAL A 66 -4.94 24.43 14.25
C VAL A 66 -4.92 25.11 15.62
N LYS A 67 -5.43 26.35 15.67
CA LYS A 67 -5.45 27.15 16.89
C LYS A 67 -6.07 26.41 18.06
N GLY A 68 -5.37 26.36 19.19
CA GLY A 68 -5.79 25.67 20.42
C GLY A 68 -5.75 24.14 20.36
N GLN A 69 -5.42 23.54 19.21
CA GLN A 69 -5.31 22.09 19.03
C GLN A 69 -3.87 21.64 18.76
N GLY A 70 -3.04 22.50 18.16
CA GLY A 70 -1.69 22.16 17.71
C GLY A 70 -1.70 21.59 16.30
N PHE A 71 -0.67 20.80 15.96
CA PHE A 71 -0.65 20.05 14.70
C PHE A 71 -1.70 18.95 14.74
N VAL A 72 -2.74 19.11 13.91
CA VAL A 72 -3.77 18.08 13.73
C VAL A 72 -3.36 17.24 12.53
N ARG A 73 -3.07 15.95 12.76
CA ARG A 73 -3.05 15.01 11.63
C ARG A 73 -4.49 14.88 11.13
N PRO A 74 -4.74 15.03 9.81
CA PRO A 74 -6.01 14.61 9.24
C PRO A 74 -6.33 13.21 9.77
N ARG A 75 -7.51 13.03 10.33
CA ARG A 75 -8.02 11.68 10.58
C ARG A 75 -8.23 11.08 9.20
N ASP A 76 -7.44 10.08 8.83
CA ASP A 76 -7.81 9.18 7.75
C ASP A 76 -9.10 8.49 8.20
N ASP A 77 -10.23 9.00 7.71
CA ASP A 77 -11.57 8.50 7.95
C ASP A 77 -11.93 7.33 7.03
N THR A 78 -10.99 6.87 6.22
CA THR A 78 -11.10 5.61 5.47
C THR A 78 -11.31 4.48 6.47
N PRO A 79 -12.49 3.83 6.52
CA PRO A 79 -12.71 2.71 7.41
C PRO A 79 -11.65 1.65 7.12
N TRP A 80 -10.99 1.12 8.17
CA TRP A 80 -10.08 -0.01 8.00
C TRP A 80 -10.85 -1.14 7.32
N GLN A 81 -10.51 -1.42 6.06
CA GLN A 81 -11.01 -2.60 5.37
C GLN A 81 -9.98 -3.71 5.52
N PRO A 82 -10.38 -4.90 6.00
CA PRO A 82 -9.46 -6.03 6.04
C PRO A 82 -8.96 -6.32 4.63
N THR A 83 -7.66 -6.54 4.48
CA THR A 83 -7.08 -6.92 3.19
C THR A 83 -7.77 -8.18 2.66
N PRO A 84 -8.23 -8.21 1.40
CA PRO A 84 -8.91 -9.37 0.85
C PRO A 84 -8.02 -10.62 0.84
N SER A 85 -8.64 -11.79 0.91
CA SER A 85 -7.95 -13.08 0.75
C SER A 85 -7.35 -13.21 -0.65
N PHE A 86 -6.30 -14.03 -0.78
CA PHE A 86 -5.76 -14.40 -2.09
C PHE A 86 -6.84 -14.97 -3.02
N SER A 87 -7.72 -15.83 -2.51
CA SER A 87 -8.82 -16.41 -3.30
C SER A 87 -9.79 -15.34 -3.81
N GLY A 88 -10.18 -14.38 -2.97
CA GLY A 88 -11.09 -13.30 -3.35
C GLY A 88 -10.50 -12.39 -4.44
N VAL A 89 -9.22 -12.04 -4.35
CA VAL A 89 -8.54 -11.29 -5.41
C VAL A 89 -8.36 -12.13 -6.67
N GLY A 90 -7.99 -13.41 -6.51
CA GLY A 90 -7.81 -14.34 -7.62
C GLY A 90 -9.08 -14.56 -8.43
N GLU A 91 -10.23 -14.69 -7.78
CA GLU A 91 -11.52 -14.83 -8.46
C GLU A 91 -11.88 -13.57 -9.25
N ARG A 92 -11.69 -12.38 -8.67
CA ARG A 92 -11.90 -11.11 -9.37
C ARG A 92 -11.00 -11.02 -10.61
N TYR A 93 -9.71 -11.33 -10.45
CA TYR A 93 -8.75 -11.37 -11.54
C TYR A 93 -9.18 -12.31 -12.67
N VAL A 94 -9.58 -13.55 -12.36
CA VAL A 94 -9.97 -14.53 -13.39
C VAL A 94 -11.26 -14.12 -14.10
N ARG A 95 -12.21 -13.49 -13.39
CA ARG A 95 -13.50 -13.08 -13.95
C ARG A 95 -13.40 -11.88 -14.90
N GLN A 96 -12.42 -10.99 -14.70
CA GLN A 96 -12.22 -9.80 -15.55
C GLN A 96 -11.44 -10.09 -16.85
N ILE A 97 -10.78 -11.24 -16.97
CA ILE A 97 -10.07 -11.57 -18.23
C ILE A 97 -11.11 -11.82 -19.33
N VAL A 98 -11.13 -10.93 -20.31
CA VAL A 98 -12.08 -10.92 -21.43
C VAL A 98 -11.85 -12.11 -22.36
N ASP A 99 -10.60 -12.41 -22.69
CA ASP A 99 -10.24 -13.43 -23.70
C ASP A 99 -10.13 -14.86 -23.16
N LEU A 100 -10.81 -15.19 -22.05
CA LEU A 100 -10.88 -16.57 -21.56
C LEU A 100 -12.14 -17.28 -22.05
N SER A 101 -11.96 -18.45 -22.67
CA SER A 101 -13.07 -19.37 -22.88
C SER A 101 -13.69 -19.81 -21.54
N PRO A 102 -14.99 -20.19 -21.51
CA PRO A 102 -15.63 -20.67 -20.29
C PRO A 102 -14.89 -21.84 -19.63
N GLY A 103 -14.32 -22.75 -20.44
CA GLY A 103 -13.53 -23.88 -19.96
C GLY A 103 -12.21 -23.47 -19.31
N GLN A 104 -11.50 -22.48 -19.88
CA GLN A 104 -10.28 -21.95 -19.28
C GLN A 104 -10.58 -21.20 -17.98
N ARG A 105 -11.65 -20.40 -17.94
CA ARG A 105 -12.09 -19.70 -16.74
C ARG A 105 -12.38 -20.68 -15.60
N LYS A 106 -13.17 -21.73 -15.86
CA LYS A 106 -13.44 -22.79 -14.88
C LYS A 106 -12.15 -23.45 -14.38
N ARG A 107 -11.19 -23.70 -15.27
CA ARG A 107 -9.89 -24.28 -14.91
C ARG A 107 -9.08 -23.36 -13.99
N TYR A 108 -8.98 -22.07 -14.29
CA TYR A 108 -8.23 -21.13 -13.45
C TYR A 108 -8.87 -20.95 -12.06
N LEU A 109 -10.20 -20.87 -11.99
CA LEU A 109 -10.90 -20.86 -10.70
C LEU A 109 -10.59 -22.13 -9.89
N ALA A 110 -10.63 -23.30 -10.52
CA ALA A 110 -10.26 -24.56 -9.84
C ALA A 110 -8.79 -24.57 -9.38
N GLN A 111 -7.87 -23.94 -10.13
CA GLN A 111 -6.47 -23.82 -9.74
C GLN A 111 -6.29 -22.92 -8.51
N ILE A 112 -7.05 -21.83 -8.39
CA ILE A 112 -7.06 -20.97 -7.20
C ILE A 112 -7.45 -21.80 -5.97
N TRP A 113 -8.54 -22.55 -6.04
CA TRP A 113 -8.99 -23.37 -4.92
C TRP A 113 -8.02 -24.51 -4.60
N THR A 114 -7.39 -25.12 -5.62
CA THR A 114 -6.30 -26.08 -5.42
C THR A 114 -5.13 -25.47 -4.64
N LEU A 115 -4.81 -24.20 -4.87
CA LEU A 115 -3.76 -23.49 -4.12
C LEU A 115 -4.19 -23.18 -2.68
N VAL A 116 -5.45 -22.79 -2.46
CA VAL A 116 -6.00 -22.50 -1.12
C VAL A 116 -5.93 -23.74 -0.22
N ASP A 117 -6.32 -24.89 -0.75
CA ASP A 117 -6.33 -26.15 0.01
C ASP A 117 -4.93 -26.77 0.17
N LEU A 118 -3.94 -26.28 -0.58
CA LEU A 118 -2.60 -26.83 -0.57
C LEU A 118 -1.83 -26.42 0.67
N GLU A 119 -1.41 -27.43 1.42
CA GLU A 119 -0.50 -27.26 2.56
C GLU A 119 0.96 -27.46 2.11
N VAL A 120 1.82 -26.49 2.46
CA VAL A 120 3.25 -26.52 2.23
C VAL A 120 3.94 -26.30 3.57
N ARG A 121 4.75 -27.27 4.03
CA ARG A 121 5.44 -27.24 5.34
C ARG A 121 4.50 -26.96 6.53
N GLY A 122 3.30 -27.53 6.53
CA GLY A 122 2.32 -27.29 7.60
C GLY A 122 1.51 -25.99 7.46
N VAL A 123 1.70 -25.24 6.37
CA VAL A 123 1.08 -23.92 6.18
C VAL A 123 0.24 -23.88 4.90
N ARG A 124 -1.01 -23.42 5.01
CA ARG A 124 -1.86 -23.07 3.86
C ARG A 124 -1.53 -21.68 3.39
N ILE A 125 -0.48 -21.57 2.58
CA ILE A 125 0.08 -20.29 2.12
C ILE A 125 -1.00 -19.39 1.51
N PHE A 126 -1.87 -19.96 0.67
CA PHE A 126 -2.83 -19.23 -0.18
C PHE A 126 -4.24 -19.09 0.43
N ASP A 127 -4.44 -19.58 1.66
CA ASP A 127 -5.66 -19.31 2.46
C ASP A 127 -5.57 -17.97 3.21
N ARG A 128 -4.43 -17.29 3.12
CA ARG A 128 -4.14 -16.03 3.82
C ARG A 128 -4.61 -14.79 3.04
N PRO A 129 -4.69 -13.62 3.71
CA PRO A 129 -4.76 -12.32 3.05
C PRO A 129 -3.67 -12.15 1.99
N ILE A 130 -3.98 -11.44 0.91
CA ILE A 130 -3.06 -11.36 -0.24
C ILE A 130 -1.75 -10.61 0.08
N ASP A 131 -1.79 -9.69 1.03
CA ASP A 131 -0.62 -8.94 1.54
C ASP A 131 0.28 -9.76 2.48
N ALA A 132 -0.22 -10.87 3.01
CA ALA A 132 0.54 -11.76 3.89
C ALA A 132 1.38 -12.80 3.11
N ILE A 133 1.24 -12.88 1.79
CA ILE A 133 1.95 -13.86 0.94
C ILE A 133 3.22 -13.23 0.38
N THR A 134 4.37 -13.79 0.77
CA THR A 134 5.69 -13.26 0.47
C THR A 134 6.38 -14.00 -0.67
N GLU A 135 7.46 -13.43 -1.21
CA GLU A 135 8.36 -14.14 -2.14
C GLU A 135 8.90 -15.46 -1.54
N GLY A 136 9.17 -15.47 -0.24
CA GLY A 136 9.64 -16.66 0.48
C GLY A 136 8.61 -17.79 0.45
N ASP A 137 7.32 -17.46 0.58
CA ASP A 137 6.22 -18.41 0.47
C ASP A 137 6.12 -19.00 -0.95
N ILE A 138 6.24 -18.16 -1.98
CA ILE A 138 6.22 -18.62 -3.38
C ILE A 138 7.40 -19.57 -3.65
N LYS A 139 8.58 -19.27 -3.10
CA LYS A 139 9.74 -20.18 -3.18
C LYS A 139 9.52 -21.50 -2.46
N ALA A 140 8.97 -21.47 -1.23
CA ALA A 140 8.65 -22.69 -0.49
C ALA A 140 7.67 -23.57 -1.29
N TRP A 141 6.60 -22.97 -1.80
CA TRP A 141 5.65 -23.67 -2.68
C TRP A 141 6.32 -24.26 -3.93
N LEU A 142 7.16 -23.49 -4.63
CA LEU A 142 7.87 -23.99 -5.82
C LEU A 142 8.80 -25.15 -5.52
N ILE A 143 9.46 -25.16 -4.36
CA ILE A 143 10.39 -26.21 -3.95
C ILE A 143 9.61 -27.47 -3.56
N ASP A 144 8.66 -27.34 -2.62
CA ASP A 144 8.12 -28.49 -1.90
C ASP A 144 6.85 -29.07 -2.52
N TRP A 145 6.15 -28.34 -3.40
CA TRP A 145 4.97 -28.90 -4.04
C TRP A 145 5.38 -30.01 -5.02
N ASP A 146 4.99 -31.25 -4.79
CA ASP A 146 5.39 -32.37 -5.66
C ASP A 146 4.58 -32.41 -6.97
N ARG A 147 5.01 -31.60 -7.94
CA ARG A 147 4.44 -31.50 -9.28
C ARG A 147 5.50 -31.27 -10.34
N ALA A 148 5.21 -31.71 -11.56
CA ALA A 148 6.06 -31.46 -12.73
C ALA A 148 6.32 -29.97 -12.91
N LEU A 149 7.54 -29.63 -13.36
CA LEU A 149 7.97 -28.24 -13.57
C LEU A 149 7.03 -27.44 -14.48
N LYS A 150 6.49 -28.08 -15.53
CA LYS A 150 5.48 -27.48 -16.42
C LYS A 150 4.21 -27.07 -15.67
N THR A 151 3.74 -27.93 -14.76
CA THR A 151 2.57 -27.65 -13.93
C THR A 151 2.86 -26.50 -12.97
N LYS A 152 4.00 -26.53 -12.27
CA LYS A 152 4.45 -25.42 -11.42
C LYS A 152 4.52 -24.11 -12.19
N ALA A 153 5.07 -24.11 -13.41
CA ALA A 153 5.15 -22.92 -14.26
C ALA A 153 3.76 -22.40 -14.67
N ASN A 154 2.79 -23.27 -14.96
CA ASN A 154 1.42 -22.85 -15.29
C ASN A 154 0.74 -22.18 -14.09
N TYR A 155 0.83 -22.77 -12.90
CA TYR A 155 0.29 -22.19 -11.67
C TYR A 155 1.03 -20.90 -11.30
N HIS A 156 2.35 -20.85 -11.49
CA HIS A 156 3.14 -19.63 -11.26
C HIS A 156 2.71 -18.50 -12.19
N GLY A 157 2.39 -18.79 -13.46
CA GLY A 157 1.81 -17.80 -14.39
C GLY A 157 0.48 -17.24 -13.90
N LEU A 158 -0.41 -18.09 -13.37
CA LEU A 158 -1.67 -17.65 -12.77
C LEU A 158 -1.41 -16.79 -11.51
N LEU A 159 -0.54 -17.26 -10.61
CA LEU A 159 -0.13 -16.51 -9.40
C LEU A 159 0.45 -15.14 -9.76
N PHE A 160 1.34 -15.09 -10.75
CA PHE A 160 1.93 -13.84 -11.22
C PHE A 160 0.84 -12.87 -11.68
N GLY A 161 -0.16 -13.33 -12.46
CA GLY A 161 -1.29 -12.52 -12.88
C GLY A 161 -2.13 -11.99 -11.72
N VAL A 162 -2.49 -12.85 -10.76
CA VAL A 162 -3.26 -12.46 -9.57
C VAL A 162 -2.51 -11.41 -8.74
N PHE A 163 -1.20 -11.60 -8.52
CA PHE A 163 -0.40 -10.66 -7.74
C PHE A 163 -0.11 -9.36 -8.49
N SER A 164 0.00 -9.37 -9.82
CA SER A 164 0.09 -8.12 -10.60
C SER A 164 -1.20 -7.32 -10.47
N TYR A 165 -2.35 -7.98 -10.58
CA TYR A 165 -3.64 -7.33 -10.35
C TYR A 165 -3.75 -6.76 -8.92
N ALA A 166 -3.24 -7.47 -7.92
CA ALA A 166 -3.21 -6.97 -6.55
C ALA A 166 -2.30 -5.73 -6.35
N VAL A 167 -1.22 -5.62 -7.13
CA VAL A 167 -0.37 -4.41 -7.16
C VAL A 167 -1.12 -3.25 -7.83
N GLU A 168 -1.80 -3.50 -8.95
CA GLU A 168 -2.60 -2.50 -9.67
C GLU A 168 -3.75 -1.93 -8.80
N GLU A 169 -4.38 -2.79 -8.00
CA GLU A 169 -5.43 -2.41 -7.04
C GLU A 169 -4.89 -1.75 -5.75
N GLY A 170 -3.57 -1.63 -5.62
CA GLY A 170 -2.93 -0.97 -4.47
C GLY A 170 -2.85 -1.82 -3.20
N TYR A 171 -3.18 -3.12 -3.25
CA TYR A 171 -3.03 -4.02 -2.10
C TYR A 171 -1.57 -4.40 -1.84
N LEU A 172 -0.71 -4.30 -2.85
CA LEU A 172 0.70 -4.67 -2.78
C LEU A 172 1.58 -3.60 -3.42
N SER A 173 2.75 -3.37 -2.84
CA SER A 173 3.78 -2.53 -3.46
C SER A 173 4.65 -3.29 -4.46
N THR A 174 4.71 -4.62 -4.39
CA THR A 174 5.53 -5.46 -5.28
C THR A 174 4.94 -6.85 -5.43
N ASN A 175 5.04 -7.43 -6.63
CA ASN A 175 4.58 -8.78 -6.93
C ASN A 175 5.57 -9.84 -6.35
N PRO A 176 5.15 -10.71 -5.41
CA PRO A 176 6.02 -11.74 -4.82
C PRO A 176 6.49 -12.82 -5.82
N CYS A 177 5.86 -12.90 -7.00
CA CYS A 177 6.26 -13.82 -8.06
C CYS A 177 7.37 -13.24 -8.98
N ALA A 178 7.70 -11.95 -8.87
CA ALA A 178 8.56 -11.23 -9.81
C ALA A 178 9.95 -11.86 -10.00
N ARG A 179 10.51 -12.47 -8.95
CA ARG A 179 11.87 -13.04 -8.95
C ARG A 179 11.89 -14.55 -8.71
N THR A 180 10.78 -15.24 -8.93
CA THR A 180 10.63 -16.68 -8.60
C THR A 180 10.30 -17.57 -9.79
N ALA A 181 10.19 -17.01 -11.00
CA ALA A 181 9.87 -17.77 -12.20
C ALA A 181 10.80 -18.99 -12.38
N PRO A 182 10.26 -20.21 -12.54
CA PRO A 182 11.08 -21.39 -12.75
C PRO A 182 11.85 -21.28 -14.08
N LYS A 183 13.19 -21.37 -14.03
CA LYS A 183 14.01 -21.38 -15.24
C LYS A 183 13.71 -22.64 -16.06
N ARG A 184 13.29 -22.50 -17.32
CA ARG A 184 13.21 -23.64 -18.25
C ARG A 184 14.62 -24.20 -18.46
N SER A 185 14.81 -25.51 -18.27
CA SER A 185 16.04 -26.17 -18.71
C SER A 185 16.15 -26.01 -20.23
N ARG A 186 17.32 -25.58 -20.75
CA ARG A 186 17.60 -25.45 -22.19
C ARG A 186 17.81 -26.81 -22.89
N VAL A 187 17.18 -27.88 -22.43
CA VAL A 187 17.30 -29.20 -23.04
C VAL A 187 16.27 -29.35 -24.16
N ARG A 188 16.78 -29.21 -25.40
CA ARG A 188 16.16 -29.52 -26.71
C ARG A 188 14.91 -28.73 -27.10
N GLN A 189 15.13 -27.51 -27.60
CA GLN A 189 14.36 -26.98 -28.73
C GLN A 189 14.69 -27.83 -29.97
N SER A 190 14.01 -28.95 -30.13
CA SER A 190 13.87 -29.63 -31.41
C SER A 190 12.46 -30.18 -31.50
N GLN A 191 11.48 -29.28 -31.60
CA GLN A 191 10.17 -29.65 -32.14
C GLN A 191 9.55 -28.42 -32.83
N ALA A 192 9.72 -28.44 -34.15
CA ALA A 192 8.99 -27.74 -35.20
C ALA A 192 8.81 -26.21 -35.06
N GLU A 193 9.53 -25.48 -35.92
CA GLU A 193 9.01 -24.26 -36.54
C GLU A 193 7.56 -24.52 -36.98
N LEU A 194 6.60 -23.80 -36.40
CA LEU A 194 5.28 -23.62 -36.98
C LEU A 194 5.44 -22.72 -38.22
N ARG A 195 5.91 -23.31 -39.33
CA ARG A 195 5.64 -22.77 -40.66
C ARG A 195 4.15 -22.94 -40.90
N PHE A 196 3.41 -21.84 -40.85
CA PHE A 196 2.06 -21.82 -41.38
C PHE A 196 2.15 -22.05 -42.89
N LEU A 197 1.67 -23.20 -43.34
CA LEU A 197 1.29 -23.40 -44.74
C LEU A 197 0.08 -22.50 -44.99
N THR A 198 0.28 -21.38 -45.67
CA THR A 198 -0.81 -20.69 -46.35
C THR A 198 -1.30 -21.61 -47.47
N GLU A 199 -2.50 -22.15 -47.31
CA GLU A 199 -3.20 -22.88 -48.37
C GLU A 199 -3.41 -21.97 -49.58
N GLU A 200 -3.08 -22.50 -50.75
CA GLU A 200 -3.44 -21.94 -52.05
C GLU A 200 -4.97 -21.85 -52.16
N ALA A 201 -5.50 -20.64 -52.18
CA ALA A 201 -6.85 -20.39 -52.69
C ALA A 201 -6.78 -20.23 -54.21
N GLY A 202 -6.66 -21.35 -54.91
CA GLY A 202 -7.04 -21.45 -56.33
C GLY A 202 -8.48 -21.95 -56.42
N TRP A 203 -9.39 -21.10 -56.93
CA TRP A 203 -10.14 -21.32 -58.19
C TRP A 203 -11.55 -20.67 -58.24
N LEU A 204 -11.74 -19.93 -59.34
CA LEU A 204 -12.94 -19.70 -60.17
C LEU A 204 -14.00 -18.68 -59.73
N ALA A 205 -14.01 -17.53 -60.42
CA ALA A 205 -15.07 -17.14 -61.35
C ALA A 205 -14.47 -16.32 -62.51
#